data_AF-A0A2P2J5B6-F1
#
_entry.id   AF-A0A2P2J5B6-F1
#
_cell.length_a   1.000
_cell.length_b   1.000
_cell.length_c   1.000
_cell.angle_alpha   90.00
_cell.angle_beta   90.00
_cell.angle_gamma   90.00
#
_symmetry.space_group_name_H-M   'P 1'
#
loop_
_entity.id
_entity.type
_entity.pdbx_description
1 polymer ?
#
loop_
_entity_poly.entity_id
_entity_poly.type
_entity_poly.pdbx_seq_one_letter_code
_entity_poly.pdbx_strand_id
1 'polypeptide(L)'
;MKGNKEFPQCGFSNTVVQILNSLGVPFETINILENEILRQGLKEYSNWPTFPQLYIEGEFFGGCDIAVGKFILVMKKTFSVIFKVACVLRLVRFSFLLKAL
;
A
#
# COMPACT_ATOMS: atom_id res chain seq x y z
N MET A 1 -6.36 8.43 9.94
CA MET A 1 -7.36 7.92 8.98
C MET A 1 -8.68 8.67 9.17
N LYS A 2 -9.51 8.86 8.14
CA LYS A 2 -10.91 9.33 8.33
C LYS A 2 -11.84 8.11 8.39
N GLY A 3 -12.35 7.79 9.58
CA GLY A 3 -12.97 6.48 9.88
C GLY A 3 -11.94 5.44 10.33
N ASN A 4 -12.27 4.16 10.20
CA ASN A 4 -11.39 3.02 10.53
C ASN A 4 -11.14 2.12 9.30
N LYS A 5 -10.36 1.04 9.47
CA LYS A 5 -9.99 0.14 8.37
C LYS A 5 -11.16 -0.69 7.84
N GLU A 6 -12.17 -0.94 8.64
CA GLU A 6 -13.40 -1.66 8.26
C GLU A 6 -14.42 -0.74 7.56
N PHE A 7 -14.52 0.51 8.04
CA PHE A 7 -15.49 1.52 7.61
C PHE A 7 -14.79 2.88 7.37
N PRO A 8 -14.03 3.01 6.27
CA PRO A 8 -13.40 4.28 5.90
C PRO A 8 -14.47 5.30 5.45
N GLN A 9 -14.37 6.53 5.95
CA GLN A 9 -15.36 7.60 5.71
C GLN A 9 -14.88 8.63 4.67
N CYS A 10 -13.82 8.33 3.92
CA CYS A 10 -13.28 9.20 2.88
C CYS A 10 -12.63 8.36 1.77
N GLY A 11 -12.81 8.77 0.50
CA GLY A 11 -12.26 8.05 -0.66
C GLY A 11 -10.74 7.82 -0.57
N PHE A 12 -9.97 8.85 -0.21
CA PHE A 12 -8.51 8.72 -0.03
C PHE A 12 -8.12 7.76 1.09
N SER A 13 -8.90 7.76 2.19
CA SER A 13 -8.73 6.83 3.30
C SER A 13 -9.00 5.39 2.87
N ASN A 14 -10.08 5.17 2.13
CA ASN A 14 -10.42 3.87 1.56
C ASN A 14 -9.34 3.35 0.59
N THR A 15 -8.80 4.21 -0.27
CA THR A 15 -7.72 3.84 -1.19
C THR A 15 -6.48 3.33 -0.45
N VAL A 16 -6.05 4.01 0.62
CA VAL A 16 -4.89 3.56 1.41
C VAL A 16 -5.15 2.21 2.07
N VAL A 17 -6.34 2.01 2.65
CA VAL A 17 -6.74 0.70 3.23
C VAL A 17 -6.67 -0.41 2.18
N GLN A 18 -7.23 -0.18 1.00
CA GLN A 18 -7.23 -1.16 -0.09
C GLN A 18 -5.81 -1.51 -0.57
N ILE A 19 -4.93 -0.52 -0.66
CA ILE A 19 -3.52 -0.74 -1.00
C ILE A 19 -2.84 -1.63 0.03
N LEU A 20 -2.95 -1.29 1.32
CA LEU A 20 -2.30 -2.06 2.39
C LEU A 20 -2.85 -3.49 2.49
N ASN A 21 -4.17 -3.65 2.36
CA ASN A 21 -4.80 -4.97 2.29
C ASN A 21 -4.30 -5.78 1.09
N SER A 22 -4.14 -5.15 -0.08
CA SER A 22 -3.63 -5.81 -1.29
C SER A 22 -2.16 -6.23 -1.17
N LEU A 23 -1.38 -5.51 -0.37
CA LEU A 23 0.00 -5.89 -0.03
C LEU A 23 0.06 -6.99 1.03
N GLY A 24 -1.06 -7.31 1.69
CA GLY A 24 -1.13 -8.35 2.73
C GLY A 24 -0.35 -8.01 4.00
N VAL A 25 -0.11 -6.71 4.26
CA VAL A 25 0.65 -6.26 5.43
C VAL A 25 -0.31 -5.96 6.60
N PRO A 26 0.03 -6.35 7.84
CA PRO A 26 -0.75 -5.93 9.00
C PRO A 26 -0.53 -4.43 9.28
N PHE A 27 -1.61 -3.73 9.61
CA PHE A 27 -1.54 -2.31 9.99
C PHE A 27 -2.66 -1.95 10.97
N GLU A 28 -2.42 -0.86 11.70
CA GLU A 28 -3.41 -0.25 12.58
C GLU A 28 -3.86 1.12 12.07
N THR A 29 -5.07 1.50 12.47
CA THR A 29 -5.67 2.79 12.09
C THR A 29 -6.11 3.57 13.30
N ILE A 30 -5.86 4.88 13.26
CA ILE A 30 -6.39 5.82 14.24
C ILE A 30 -7.39 6.75 13.52
N ASN A 31 -8.61 6.82 14.05
CA ASN A 31 -9.67 7.66 13.51
C ASN A 31 -9.51 9.10 14.02
N ILE A 32 -9.15 10.02 13.12
CA ILE A 32 -8.94 11.43 13.46
C ILE A 32 -10.25 12.23 13.59
N LEU A 33 -11.37 11.66 13.16
CA LEU A 33 -12.67 12.33 13.25
C LEU A 33 -13.25 12.30 14.66
N GLU A 34 -12.78 11.39 15.51
CA GLU A 34 -13.22 11.25 16.89
C GLU A 34 -12.45 12.17 17.85
N ASN A 35 -11.31 12.73 17.43
CA ASN A 35 -10.45 13.54 18.28
C ASN A 35 -9.79 14.69 17.49
N GLU A 36 -10.31 15.90 17.66
CA GLU A 36 -9.80 17.09 16.96
C GLU A 36 -8.41 17.52 17.46
N ILE A 37 -8.07 17.27 18.74
CA ILE A 37 -6.74 17.56 19.29
C ILE A 37 -5.70 16.68 18.61
N LEU A 38 -5.98 15.37 18.50
CA LEU A 38 -5.13 14.43 17.78
C LEU A 38 -4.97 14.85 16.32
N ARG A 39 -6.07 15.23 15.68
CA ARG A 39 -6.07 15.66 14.27
C ARG A 39 -5.17 16.85 14.05
N GLN A 40 -5.21 17.85 14.92
CA GLN A 40 -4.37 19.04 14.80
C GLN A 40 -2.90 18.72 15.14
N GLY A 41 -2.66 17.99 16.23
CA GLY A 41 -1.31 17.57 16.62
C GLY A 41 -0.59 16.72 15.56
N LEU A 42 -1.31 15.85 14.85
CA LEU A 42 -0.72 15.06 13.77
C LEU A 42 -0.28 15.90 12.57
N LYS A 43 -1.03 16.97 12.22
CA LYS A 43 -0.61 17.88 11.14
C LYS A 43 0.68 18.60 11.49
N GLU A 44 0.80 19.04 12.73
CA GLU A 44 1.99 19.73 13.24
C GLU A 44 3.19 18.78 13.33
N TYR A 45 2.99 17.59 13.91
CA TYR A 45 4.03 16.58 14.05
C TYR A 45 4.61 16.12 12.70
N SER A 46 3.75 15.82 11.73
CA SER A 46 4.19 15.39 10.40
C SER A 46 4.62 16.54 9.47
N ASN A 47 4.37 17.79 9.88
CA ASN A 47 4.42 18.95 8.99
C ASN A 47 3.64 18.70 7.67
N TRP A 48 2.47 18.05 7.76
CA TRP A 48 1.67 17.64 6.61
C TRP A 48 0.18 17.97 6.78
N PRO A 49 -0.44 18.69 5.82
CA PRO A 49 -1.76 19.30 6.05
C PRO A 49 -2.95 18.35 5.85
N THR A 50 -2.76 17.20 5.19
CA THR A 50 -3.86 16.33 4.74
C THR A 50 -3.88 14.95 5.39
N PHE A 51 -5.02 14.27 5.25
CA PHE A 51 -5.24 12.90 5.70
C PHE A 51 -5.83 12.07 4.55
N PRO A 52 -5.55 10.74 4.49
CA PRO A 52 -4.85 9.92 5.47
C PRO A 52 -3.33 10.17 5.51
N GLN A 53 -2.72 9.96 6.68
CA GLN A 53 -1.26 9.95 6.88
C GLN A 53 -0.82 8.52 7.19
N LEU A 54 0.24 8.06 6.55
CA LEU A 54 0.84 6.75 6.76
C LEU A 54 2.14 6.90 7.55
N TYR A 55 2.35 6.02 8.53
CA TYR A 55 3.55 5.95 9.33
C TYR A 55 4.15 4.56 9.24
N ILE A 56 5.46 4.46 9.12
CA ILE A 56 6.21 3.20 9.11
C ILE A 56 7.24 3.29 10.23
N GLU A 57 7.22 2.36 11.18
CA GLU A 57 8.13 2.35 12.33
C GLU A 57 8.13 3.66 13.14
N GLY A 58 6.99 4.36 13.16
CA GLY A 58 6.82 5.64 13.86
C GLY A 58 7.22 6.88 13.05
N GLU A 59 7.82 6.70 11.87
CA GLU A 59 8.20 7.80 10.98
C GLU A 59 7.10 8.12 9.96
N PHE A 60 6.88 9.40 9.70
CA PHE A 60 5.92 9.84 8.70
C PHE A 60 6.39 9.45 7.29
N PHE A 61 5.62 8.62 6.62
CA PHE A 61 5.92 8.16 5.26
C PHE A 61 5.29 9.04 4.18
N GLY A 62 4.04 9.47 4.38
CA GLY A 62 3.33 10.26 3.39
C GLY A 62 1.80 10.13 3.41
N GLY A 63 1.18 10.78 2.42
CA GLY A 63 -0.26 10.74 2.17
C GLY A 63 -0.72 9.62 1.23
N CYS A 64 -1.98 9.72 0.79
CA CYS A 64 -2.59 8.76 -0.14
C CYS A 64 -1.91 8.73 -1.51
N ASP A 65 -1.49 9.88 -2.02
CA ASP A 65 -0.78 10.07 -3.28
C ASP A 65 0.55 9.31 -3.31
N ILE A 66 1.33 9.43 -2.24
CA ILE A 66 2.61 8.72 -2.10
C ILE A 66 2.37 7.21 -2.00
N ALA A 67 1.36 6.79 -1.24
CA ALA A 67 1.00 5.37 -1.11
C ALA A 67 0.63 4.75 -2.47
N VAL A 68 -0.20 5.44 -3.27
CA VAL A 68 -0.58 5.00 -4.63
C VAL A 68 0.65 4.93 -5.54
N GLY A 69 1.49 5.97 -5.55
CA GLY A 69 2.68 6.02 -6.40
C GLY A 69 3.67 4.89 -6.10
N LYS A 70 3.93 4.63 -4.81
CA LYS A 70 4.82 3.55 -4.36
C LYS A 70 4.22 2.17 -4.61
N PHE A 71 2.91 1.99 -4.42
CA PHE A 71 2.20 0.75 -4.75
C PHE A 71 2.36 0.37 -6.22
N ILE A 72 2.19 1.32 -7.15
CA ILE A 72 2.41 1.09 -8.58
C ILE A 72 3.85 0.64 -8.85
N LEU A 73 4.84 1.21 -8.17
CA LEU A 73 6.24 0.82 -8.33
C LEU A 73 6.52 -0.60 -7.83
N VAL A 74 5.98 -0.97 -6.66
CA VAL A 74 6.09 -2.33 -6.11
C VAL A 74 5.48 -3.34 -7.08
N MET A 75 4.27 -3.08 -7.54
CA MET A 75 3.58 -3.94 -8.51
C MET A 75 4.38 -4.08 -9.81
N LYS A 76 4.86 -2.96 -10.39
CA LYS A 76 5.70 -3.00 -11.61
C LYS A 76 6.99 -3.81 -11.40
N LYS A 77 7.64 -3.68 -10.24
CA LYS A 77 8.86 -4.43 -9.93
C LYS A 77 8.56 -5.93 -9.80
N THR A 78 7.49 -6.28 -9.08
CA THR A 78 7.03 -7.67 -8.93
C THR A 78 6.65 -8.28 -10.28
N PHE A 79 5.87 -7.58 -11.11
CA PHE A 79 5.52 -8.05 -12.46
C PHE A 79 6.74 -8.18 -13.37
N SER A 80 7.69 -7.25 -13.32
CA SER A 80 8.93 -7.34 -14.09
C SER A 80 9.76 -8.56 -13.66
N VAL A 81 9.87 -8.83 -12.36
CA VAL A 81 10.55 -10.01 -11.83
C VAL A 81 9.81 -11.29 -12.22
N ILE A 82 8.49 -11.36 -12.04
CA ILE A 82 7.68 -12.52 -12.44
C ILE A 82 7.79 -12.76 -13.95
N PHE A 83 7.70 -11.73 -14.78
CA PHE A 83 7.85 -11.87 -16.23
C PHE A 83 9.25 -12.31 -16.63
N LYS A 84 10.29 -11.79 -15.97
CA LYS A 84 11.68 -12.21 -16.20
C LYS A 84 11.90 -13.66 -15.77
N VAL A 85 11.38 -14.06 -14.61
CA VAL A 85 11.43 -15.45 -14.11
C VAL A 85 10.61 -16.38 -15.01
N ALA A 86 9.42 -15.97 -15.47
CA ALA A 86 8.61 -16.74 -16.40
C ALA A 86 9.29 -16.88 -17.77
N CYS A 87 9.97 -15.86 -18.26
CA CYS A 87 10.77 -15.91 -19.49
C CYS A 87 11.98 -16.86 -19.35
N VAL A 88 12.70 -16.79 -18.23
CA VAL A 88 13.79 -17.74 -17.91
C VAL A 88 13.25 -19.16 -17.77
N LEU A 89 12.14 -19.37 -17.06
CA LEU A 89 11.51 -20.68 -16.94
C LEU A 89 10.99 -21.19 -18.29
N ARG A 90 10.53 -20.33 -19.20
CA ARG A 90 10.15 -20.73 -20.55
C ARG A 90 11.35 -21.17 -21.40
N LEU A 91 12.55 -20.64 -21.12
CA LEU A 91 13.81 -21.10 -21.74
C LEU A 91 14.35 -22.39 -21.11
N VAL A 92 14.13 -22.62 -19.81
CA VAL A 92 14.57 -23.85 -19.10
C VAL A 92 13.55 -25.00 -19.24
N ARG A 93 12.33 -24.73 -19.72
CA ARG A 93 11.23 -25.70 -19.81
C ARG A 93 10.92 -26.13 -21.25
N PHE A 94 11.89 -26.06 -22.16
CA PHE A 94 11.80 -26.70 -23.47
C PHE A 94 12.22 -28.18 -23.46
N SER A 95 12.73 -28.71 -22.34
CA SER A 95 13.12 -30.12 -22.19
C SER A 95 12.17 -30.97 -21.33
N PHE A 96 11.15 -30.37 -20.68
CA PHE A 96 10.28 -31.09 -19.73
C PHE A 96 8.77 -30.99 -19.96
N LEU A 97 8.33 -30.30 -21.03
CA LEU A 97 6.90 -30.13 -21.33
C LEU A 97 6.54 -30.64 -22.74
N LEU A 98 7.09 -31.79 -23.14
CA LEU A 98 6.63 -32.55 -24.32
C LEU A 98 6.31 -34.02 -24.00
N LYS A 99 6.09 -34.36 -22.73
CA LYS A 99 5.69 -35.71 -22.27
C LYS A 99 4.36 -35.74 -21.52
N ALA A 100 3.58 -34.66 -21.59
CA ALA A 100 2.28 -34.57 -20.90
C ALA A 100 1.16 -34.01 -21.79
N LEU A 101 1.25 -34.25 -23.09
CA LEU A 101 0.17 -34.17 -24.09
C LEU A 101 0.43 -35.24 -25.14
#